data_AF-A0A3N4L553-F1
#
_entry.id   AF-A0A3N4L553-F1
#
_cell.length_a   1.000
_cell.length_b   1.000
_cell.length_c   1.000
_cell.angle_alpha   90.00
_cell.angle_beta   90.00
_cell.angle_gamma   90.00
#
_symmetry.space_group_name_H-M   'P 1'
#
loop_
_entity.id
_entity.type
_entity.pdbx_description
1 polymer ?
#
loop_
_entity_poly.entity_id
_entity_poly.type
_entity_poly.pdbx_seq_one_letter_code
_entity_poly.pdbx_strand_id
1 'polypeptide(L)' 'TALHKASINGDAAVVRLLLENGADVHATEAKMGATPLHWAALYARREIVQVLVAAGAD' A
#
# COMPACT_ATOMS: atom_id res chain seq x y z
N THR A 1 1.77 -6.30 6.35
CA THR A 1 2.61 -6.97 5.33
C THR A 1 3.75 -6.06 4.88
N ALA A 2 4.66 -6.53 4.02
CA ALA A 2 5.70 -5.69 3.41
C ALA A 2 5.09 -4.47 2.69
N LEU A 3 3.96 -4.66 2.00
CA LEU A 3 3.24 -3.60 1.29
C LEU A 3 2.75 -2.48 2.22
N HIS A 4 2.36 -2.79 3.46
CA HIS A 4 1.99 -1.77 4.45
C HIS A 4 3.19 -0.90 4.84
N LYS A 5 4.35 -1.53 5.08
CA LYS A 5 5.57 -0.81 5.48
C LYS A 5 6.07 0.09 4.35
N ALA A 6 6.08 -0.42 3.11
CA ALA A 6 6.40 0.37 1.93
C ALA A 6 5.44 1.57 1.76
N SER A 7 4.14 1.34 2.00
CA SER A 7 3.11 2.39 1.91
C SER A 7 3.23 3.46 2.99
N ILE A 8 3.67 3.10 4.20
CA ILE A 8 3.97 4.07 5.27
C ILE A 8 5.23 4.87 4.92
N ASN A 9 6.28 4.20 4.42
CA ASN A 9 7.54 4.84 4.07
C ASN A 9 7.40 5.82 2.89
N GLY A 10 6.47 5.53 1.97
CA GLY A 10 6.22 6.36 0.79
C GLY A 10 7.12 6.04 -0.40
N ASP A 11 7.73 4.85 -0.43
CA ASP A 11 8.61 4.43 -1.52
C ASP A 11 7.81 3.74 -2.64
N ALA A 12 7.54 4.49 -3.71
CA ALA A 12 6.71 4.01 -4.81
C ALA A 12 7.37 2.90 -5.63
N ALA A 13 8.71 2.88 -5.73
CA ALA A 13 9.41 1.84 -6.45
C ALA A 13 9.25 0.49 -5.74
N VAL A 14 9.40 0.47 -4.42
CA VAL A 14 9.19 -0.73 -3.61
C VAL A 14 7.73 -1.18 -3.63
N VAL A 15 6.76 -0.25 -3.58
CA VAL A 15 5.33 -0.60 -3.68
C VAL A 15 5.02 -1.27 -5.02
N ARG A 16 5.48 -0.72 -6.14
CA ARG A 16 5.30 -1.32 -7.47
C ARG A 16 5.92 -2.72 -7.54
N LEU A 17 7.17 -2.86 -7.10
CA LEU A 17 7.88 -4.14 -7.10
C LEU A 17 7.11 -5.22 -6.32
N LEU A 18 6.56 -4.87 -5.15
CA LEU A 18 5.78 -5.81 -4.35
C LEU A 18 4.49 -6.23 -5.06
N LEU A 19 3.77 -5.28 -5.68
CA LEU A 19 2.55 -5.57 -6.43
C LEU A 19 2.83 -6.44 -7.66
N GLU A 20 3.90 -6.16 -8.40
CA GLU A 20 4.36 -6.97 -9.55
C GLU A 20 4.69 -8.43 -9.13
N ASN A 21 5.14 -8.62 -7.88
CA ASN A 21 5.40 -9.94 -7.31
C ASN A 21 4.18 -10.57 -6.62
N GLY A 22 2.97 -10.04 -6.85
CA GLY A 22 1.72 -10.63 -6.38
C GLY A 22 1.40 -10.33 -4.91
N ALA A 23 1.96 -9.26 -4.33
CA ALA A 23 1.51 -8.81 -3.02
C ALA A 23 0.02 -8.42 -3.07
N ASP A 24 -0.75 -8.94 -2.12
CA ASP A 24 -2.17 -8.62 -1.98
C ASP A 24 -2.37 -7.15 -1.60
N VAL A 25 -3.02 -6.41 -2.51
CA VAL A 25 -3.30 -4.97 -2.37
C VAL A 25 -4.37 -4.69 -1.29
N HIS A 26 -5.24 -5.66 -1.00
CA HIS A 26 -6.28 -5.57 0.03
C HIS A 26 -5.88 -6.24 1.35
N ALA A 27 -4.62 -6.67 1.48
CA ALA A 27 -4.15 -7.30 2.71
C ALA A 27 -4.45 -6.41 3.93
N THR A 28 -5.03 -6.98 4.97
CA THR A 28 -5.34 -6.25 6.21
C THR A 28 -4.28 -6.53 7.27
N GLU A 29 -3.96 -5.52 8.08
CA GLU A 29 -3.12 -5.69 9.26
C GLU A 29 -3.94 -6.12 10.49
N ALA A 30 -3.36 -6.94 11.37
CA ALA A 30 -4.11 -7.63 12.42
C ALA A 30 -4.67 -6.72 13.52
N LYS A 31 -4.08 -5.53 13.77
CA LYS A 31 -4.49 -4.68 14.89
C LYS A 31 -5.71 -3.83 14.58
N MET A 32 -5.70 -3.13 13.45
CA MET A 32 -6.77 -2.21 13.07
C MET A 32 -7.56 -2.65 11.83
N GLY A 33 -7.19 -3.75 11.18
CA GLY A 33 -7.78 -4.15 9.90
C GLY A 33 -7.43 -3.19 8.76
N ALA A 34 -6.46 -2.30 8.95
CA ALA A 34 -6.06 -1.32 7.96
C ALA A 34 -5.38 -1.99 6.76
N THR A 35 -5.67 -1.49 5.56
CA THR A 35 -5.05 -1.90 4.29
C THR A 35 -3.83 -1.01 3.96
N PRO A 36 -2.98 -1.38 2.98
CA PRO A 36 -1.92 -0.49 2.49
C PRO A 36 -2.43 0.91 2.11
N LEU A 37 -3.63 1.01 1.51
CA LEU A 37 -4.22 2.29 1.10
C LEU A 37 -4.57 3.18 2.29
N HIS A 38 -5.11 2.61 3.37
CA HIS A 38 -5.37 3.35 4.62
C HIS A 38 -4.10 4.04 5.13
N TRP A 39 -2.98 3.32 5.15
CA TRP A 39 -1.71 3.88 5.61
C TRP A 39 -1.14 4.92 4.64
N ALA A 40 -1.21 4.68 3.33
CA ALA A 40 -0.76 5.65 2.33
C ALA A 40 -1.55 6.98 2.44
N ALA A 41 -2.87 6.89 2.65
CA ALA A 41 -3.73 8.05 2.85
C ALA A 41 -3.42 8.79 4.16
N LEU A 42 -3.29 8.07 5.27
CA LEU A 42 -3.00 8.65 6.59
C LEU A 42 -1.69 9.45 6.60
N TYR A 43 -0.66 8.98 5.89
CA TYR A 43 0.65 9.62 5.80
C TYR A 43 0.82 10.52 4.55
N ALA A 44 -0.28 10.85 3.86
CA ALA A 44 -0.28 11.71 2.68
C ALA A 44 0.70 11.28 1.56
N ARG A 45 0.90 9.96 1.39
CA ARG A 45 1.79 9.38 0.37
C ARG A 45 1.09 9.38 -0.99
N ARG A 46 0.96 10.56 -1.60
CA ARG A 46 0.15 10.78 -2.82
C ARG A 46 0.47 9.83 -3.97
N GLU A 47 1.76 9.60 -4.25
CA GLU A 47 2.17 8.68 -5.32
C GLU A 47 1.76 7.23 -5.01
N ILE A 48 1.92 6.80 -3.75
CA ILE A 48 1.49 5.46 -3.31
C ILE A 48 -0.01 5.30 -3.43
N VAL A 49 -0.80 6.30 -3.03
CA VAL A 49 -2.26 6.29 -3.19
C VAL A 49 -2.62 6.06 -4.66
N GLN A 50 -1.96 6.77 -5.59
CA GLN A 50 -2.19 6.57 -7.03
C GLN A 50 -1.83 5.16 -7.48
N VAL A 51 -0.70 4.61 -7.02
CA VAL A 51 -0.27 3.24 -7.37
C VAL A 51 -1.24 2.19 -6.85
N LEU A 52 -1.65 2.28 -5.59
CA LEU A 52 -2.55 1.31 -4.96
C LEU A 52 -3.95 1.36 -5.58
N VAL A 53 -4.49 2.56 -5.84
CA VAL A 53 -5.78 2.72 -6.52
C VAL A 53 -5.73 2.18 -7.96
N ALA A 54 -4.63 2.43 -8.69
CA ALA A 54 -4.42 1.85 -10.01
C ALA A 54 -4.31 0.31 -9.99
N ALA A 55 -3.85 -0.25 -8.87
CA ALA A 55 -3.81 -1.69 -8.62
C ALA A 55 -5.13 -2.27 -8.09
N GLY A 56 -6.19 -1.46 -7.98
CA GLY A 56 -7.53 -1.91 -7.58
C GLY A 56 -7.87 -1.76 -6.10
N ALA A 57 -7.02 -1.10 -5.29
CA ALA A 57 -7.33 -0.80 -3.89
C ALA A 57 -8.52 0.17 -3.76
N ASP A 58 -9.39 -0.07 -2.78
CA ASP A 58 -10.57 0.73 -2.43
C ASP A 58 -10.53 1.29 -0.98
#